data_AF-A0A534RD33-F1
#
_entry.id   AF-A0A534RD33-F1
#
_cell.length_a   1.000
_cell.length_b   1.000
_cell.length_c   1.000
_cell.angle_alpha   90.00
_cell.angle_beta   90.00
_cell.angle_gamma   90.00
#
_symmetry.space_group_name_H-M   'P 1'
#
loop_
_entity.id
_entity.type
_entity.pdbx_description
1 polymer ?
#
loop_
_entity_poly.entity_id
_entity_poly.type
_entity_poly.pdbx_seq_one_letter_code
_entity_poly.pdbx_strand_id
1 'polypeptide(L)'
;MALAVERRLSVVVLEAESRLAAHQSGNNSGVIHAGLYYKPGSLKARNCVEGRGAMYRFCEAHGIRAERCGKLVVATEERELPRLDELERRGRANGLDGLERLGSEGIRE
;
A
#
# COMPACT_ATOMS: atom_id res chain seq x y z
N MET A 1 5.61 9.41 19.51
CA MET A 1 6.23 9.74 18.21
C MET A 1 7.56 8.99 18.11
N ALA A 2 7.81 8.19 17.07
CA ALA A 2 8.96 7.28 17.00
C ALA A 2 10.32 7.97 17.25
N LEU A 3 10.47 9.22 16.80
CA LEU A 3 11.68 10.03 16.96
C LEU A 3 12.09 10.29 18.42
N ALA A 4 11.13 10.32 19.35
CA ALA A 4 11.37 10.61 20.77
C ALA A 4 11.56 9.34 21.62
N VAL A 5 11.43 8.14 21.02
CA VAL A 5 11.53 6.87 21.75
C VAL A 5 12.98 6.50 22.04
N GLU A 6 13.90 6.83 21.12
CA GLU A 6 15.32 6.44 21.24
C GLU A 6 16.25 7.57 21.71
N ARG A 7 15.73 8.80 21.79
CA ARG A 7 16.49 10.01 22.12
C ARG A 7 15.63 10.96 22.96
N ARG A 8 16.22 11.58 23.99
CA ARG A 8 15.58 12.68 24.74
C ARG A 8 15.54 13.94 23.87
N LEU A 9 14.51 14.05 23.05
CA LEU A 9 14.23 15.21 22.23
C LEU A 9 12.98 15.93 22.76
N SER A 10 13.01 17.26 22.73
CA SER A 10 11.80 18.07 22.85
C SER A 10 11.23 18.26 21.44
N VAL A 11 10.00 17.81 21.21
CA VAL A 11 9.37 17.84 19.89
C VAL A 11 8.02 18.53 19.98
N VAL A 12 7.78 19.47 19.07
CA VAL A 12 6.47 20.11 18.87
C VAL A 12 6.00 19.81 17.45
N VAL A 13 4.70 19.53 17.30
CA VAL A 13 4.03 19.36 16.00
C VAL A 13 3.03 20.51 15.86
N LEU A 14 3.13 21.26 14.78
CA LEU A 14 2.22 22.37 14.45
C LEU A 14 1.30 21.93 13.31
N GLU A 15 0.00 22.09 13.49
CA GLU A 15 -1.06 21.81 12.50
C GLU A 15 -1.86 23.11 12.33
N ALA A 16 -2.13 23.48 11.07
CA ALA A 16 -2.88 24.69 10.75
C ALA A 16 -4.39 24.50 11.05
N GLU A 17 -4.85 23.26 10.94
CA GLU A 17 -6.25 22.89 11.14
C GLU A 17 -6.60 22.65 12.61
N SER A 18 -7.89 22.78 12.94
CA SER A 18 -8.40 22.53 14.31
C SER A 18 -8.41 21.05 14.71
N ARG A 19 -8.13 20.15 13.77
CA ARG A 19 -8.05 18.70 13.99
C ARG A 19 -6.98 18.07 13.10
N LEU A 20 -6.43 16.95 13.56
CA LEU A 20 -5.50 16.15 12.75
C LEU A 20 -6.22 15.57 11.53
N ALA A 21 -5.45 15.40 10.45
CA ALA A 21 -5.89 14.72 9.22
C ALA A 21 -7.17 15.30 8.59
N ALA A 22 -7.35 16.63 8.63
CA ALA A 22 -8.51 17.27 8.00
C ALA A 22 -8.51 17.18 6.46
N HIS A 23 -7.34 16.98 5.85
CA HIS A 23 -7.13 16.98 4.40
C HIS A 23 -6.84 15.56 3.85
N GLN A 24 -5.82 15.40 3.01
CA GLN A 24 -5.54 14.16 2.26
C GLN A 24 -5.44 12.89 3.13
N SER A 25 -4.88 13.00 4.34
CA SER A 25 -4.76 11.85 5.25
C SER A 25 -6.12 11.33 5.75
N GLY A 26 -7.13 12.20 5.89
CA GLY A 26 -8.49 11.82 6.25
C GLY A 26 -9.39 11.52 5.04
N ASN A 27 -9.02 12.02 3.85
CA ASN A 27 -9.82 11.96 2.62
C ASN A 27 -9.11 11.11 1.55
N ASN A 28 -8.92 9.82 1.81
CA ASN A 28 -8.37 8.86 0.84
C ASN A 28 -9.13 7.52 0.94
N SER A 29 -8.78 6.57 0.08
CA SER A 29 -9.46 5.27 0.00
C SER A 29 -9.17 4.32 1.17
N GLY A 30 -8.23 4.65 2.06
CA GLY A 30 -7.81 3.78 3.16
C GLY A 30 -7.05 2.52 2.72
N VAL A 31 -6.65 2.41 1.44
CA VAL A 31 -6.02 1.22 0.89
C VAL A 31 -4.55 1.14 1.29
N ILE A 32 -4.17 0.05 1.97
CA ILE A 32 -2.77 -0.33 2.13
C ILE A 32 -2.31 -0.98 0.81
N HIS A 33 -1.72 -0.18 -0.06
CA HIS A 33 -1.33 -0.62 -1.40
C HIS A 33 -0.24 -1.70 -1.38
N ALA A 34 -0.34 -2.65 -2.31
CA ALA A 34 0.66 -3.70 -2.49
C ALA A 34 1.97 -3.17 -3.13
N GLY A 35 1.88 -2.17 -4.02
CA GLY A 35 3.03 -1.65 -4.77
C GLY A 35 3.09 -2.04 -6.24
N LEU A 36 2.02 -2.66 -6.77
CA LEU A 36 1.97 -3.25 -8.12
C LEU A 36 2.26 -2.26 -9.28
N TYR A 37 1.84 -1.01 -9.15
CA TYR A 37 1.89 -0.03 -10.25
C TYR A 37 3.19 0.77 -10.31
N TYR A 38 3.98 0.74 -9.23
CA TYR A 38 5.12 1.65 -9.09
C TYR A 38 6.33 1.19 -9.91
N LYS A 39 7.06 2.15 -10.48
CA LYS A 39 8.30 1.89 -11.22
C LYS A 39 9.31 1.16 -10.30
N PRO A 40 9.87 0.01 -10.72
CA PRO A 40 10.88 -0.69 -9.96
C PRO A 40 12.08 0.17 -9.60
N GLY A 41 12.59 -0.02 -8.38
CA GLY A 41 13.69 0.77 -7.82
C GLY A 41 13.35 2.22 -7.42
N SER A 42 12.13 2.70 -7.69
CA SER A 42 11.70 4.04 -7.24
C SER A 42 11.47 4.10 -5.73
N LEU A 43 11.54 5.30 -5.16
CA LEU A 43 11.19 5.52 -3.75
C LEU A 43 9.74 5.11 -3.44
N LYS A 44 8.81 5.31 -4.37
CA LYS A 44 7.43 4.84 -4.21
C LYS A 44 7.35 3.32 -4.08
N ALA A 45 8.08 2.57 -4.90
CA ALA A 45 8.12 1.12 -4.82
C ALA A 45 8.72 0.65 -3.47
N ARG A 46 9.91 1.15 -3.12
CA ARG A 46 10.60 0.78 -1.87
C ARG A 46 9.78 1.10 -0.63
N ASN A 47 9.34 2.35 -0.49
CA ASN A 47 8.59 2.81 0.68
C ASN A 47 7.21 2.14 0.78
N CYS A 48 6.58 1.78 -0.35
CA CYS A 48 5.32 1.06 -0.31
C CYS A 48 5.47 -0.37 0.23
N VAL A 49 6.48 -1.11 -0.23
CA VAL A 49 6.70 -2.51 0.20
C VAL A 49 7.06 -2.56 1.68
N GLU A 50 8.03 -1.73 2.11
CA GLU A 50 8.44 -1.62 3.51
C GLU A 50 7.30 -1.08 4.40
N GLY A 51 6.67 0.01 3.94
CA GLY A 51 5.60 0.71 4.66
C GLY A 51 4.34 -0.12 4.83
N ARG A 52 3.97 -0.96 3.85
CA ARG A 52 2.85 -1.91 3.96
C ARG A 52 3.03 -2.83 5.16
N GLY A 53 4.19 -3.47 5.28
CA GLY A 53 4.49 -4.37 6.38
C GLY A 53 4.48 -3.65 7.73
N ALA A 54 5.08 -2.46 7.79
CA ALA A 54 5.08 -1.62 8.98
C ALA A 54 3.67 -1.18 9.39
N MET A 55 2.82 -0.79 8.43
CA MET A 55 1.46 -0.33 8.68
C MET A 55 0.59 -1.45 9.27
N TYR A 56 0.62 -2.66 8.72
CA TYR A 56 -0.13 -3.77 9.31
C TYR A 56 0.29 -4.08 10.75
N ARG A 57 1.61 -4.09 11.04
CA ARG A 57 2.11 -4.28 12.41
C ARG A 57 1.66 -3.16 13.34
N PHE A 58 1.66 -1.92 12.85
CA PHE A 58 1.18 -0.77 13.62
C PHE A 58 -0.32 -0.90 13.91
N CYS A 59 -1.12 -1.25 12.91
CA CYS A 59 -2.56 -1.44 13.09
C CYS A 59 -2.85 -2.54 14.13
N GLU A 60 -2.18 -3.69 14.02
CA GLU A 60 -2.29 -4.79 14.98
C GLU A 60 -1.89 -4.37 16.40
N ALA A 61 -0.73 -3.74 16.57
CA ALA A 61 -0.22 -3.31 17.87
C ALA A 61 -1.10 -2.26 18.57
N HIS A 62 -1.90 -1.50 17.81
CA HIS A 62 -2.77 -0.44 18.33
C HIS A 62 -4.27 -0.77 18.25
N GLY A 63 -4.65 -1.99 17.88
CA GLY A 63 -6.06 -2.38 17.76
C GLY A 63 -6.83 -1.62 16.68
N ILE A 64 -6.14 -1.11 15.66
CA ILE A 64 -6.75 -0.42 14.52
C ILE A 64 -7.21 -1.48 13.52
N ARG A 65 -8.49 -1.46 13.16
CA ARG A 65 -9.03 -2.39 12.16
C ARG A 65 -8.32 -2.20 10.82
N ALA A 66 -7.66 -3.26 10.36
CA ALA A 66 -7.09 -3.37 9.02
C ALA A 66 -7.39 -4.77 8.48
N GLU A 67 -7.72 -4.87 7.19
CA GLU A 67 -8.10 -6.13 6.56
C GLU A 67 -7.17 -6.45 5.39
N ARG A 68 -6.68 -7.69 5.33
CA ARG A 68 -5.83 -8.19 4.25
C ARG A 68 -6.70 -8.86 3.17
N CYS A 69 -7.61 -8.09 2.57
CA CYS A 69 -8.60 -8.60 1.61
C CYS A 69 -8.04 -8.88 0.20
N GLY A 70 -6.77 -8.60 -0.05
CA GLY A 70 -6.16 -8.76 -1.38
C GLY A 70 -6.58 -7.66 -2.37
N LYS A 71 -6.18 -7.83 -3.63
CA LYS A 71 -6.54 -6.93 -4.73
C LYS A 71 -6.61 -7.72 -6.03
N LEU A 72 -7.72 -7.61 -6.74
CA LEU A 72 -7.87 -8.10 -8.10
C LEU A 72 -7.68 -6.94 -9.10
N VAL A 73 -6.90 -7.16 -10.16
CA VAL A 73 -6.81 -6.27 -11.31
C VAL A 73 -7.28 -7.06 -12.53
N VAL A 74 -8.31 -6.55 -13.19
CA VAL A 74 -8.98 -7.24 -14.29
C VAL A 74 -8.71 -6.51 -15.60
N ALA A 75 -8.43 -7.26 -16.65
CA ALA A 75 -8.54 -6.80 -18.03
C ALA A 75 -9.95 -7.16 -18.49
N THR A 76 -10.75 -6.16 -18.85
CA THR A 76 -12.10 -6.35 -19.36
C THR A 76 -12.14 -6.48 -20.88
N GLU A 77 -11.03 -6.13 -21.54
CA GLU A 77 -10.85 -6.26 -22.98
C GLU A 77 -9.48 -6.86 -23.31
N GLU A 78 -9.37 -7.57 -24.44
CA GLU A 78 -8.14 -8.26 -24.85
C GLU A 78 -6.95 -7.29 -25.04
N ARG A 79 -7.21 -6.06 -25.49
CA ARG A 79 -6.19 -5.01 -25.63
C ARG A 79 -5.53 -4.59 -24.31
N GLU A 80 -6.10 -4.96 -23.17
CA GLU A 80 -5.58 -4.64 -21.84
C GLU A 80 -4.63 -5.71 -21.30
N LEU A 81 -4.58 -6.90 -21.91
CA LEU A 81 -3.70 -8.00 -21.49
C LEU A 81 -2.22 -7.58 -21.40
N PRO A 82 -1.64 -6.85 -22.38
CA PRO A 82 -0.25 -6.38 -22.27
C PRO A 82 -0.01 -5.47 -21.06
N ARG A 83 -1.04 -4.75 -20.58
CA ARG A 83 -0.94 -3.93 -19.36
C ARG A 83 -0.91 -4.80 -18.11
N LEU A 84 -1.65 -5.90 -18.07
CA LEU A 84 -1.56 -6.87 -16.99
C LEU A 84 -0.17 -7.53 -16.93
N ASP A 85 0.39 -7.88 -18.09
CA ASP A 85 1.74 -8.47 -18.17
C ASP A 85 2.79 -7.50 -17.59
N GLU A 86 2.69 -6.20 -17.91
CA GLU A 86 3.57 -5.18 -17.34
C GLU A 86 3.36 -5.00 -15.83
N LEU A 87 2.12 -5.07 -15.34
CA LEU A 87 1.85 -5.03 -13.90
C LEU A 87 2.43 -6.24 -13.18
N GLU A 88 2.29 -7.45 -13.74
CA GLU A 88 2.90 -8.65 -13.19
C GLU A 88 4.43 -8.52 -13.15
N ARG A 89 5.05 -8.11 -14.26
CA ARG A 89 6.50 -7.89 -14.34
C ARG A 89 6.99 -6.89 -13.29
N ARG A 90 6.29 -5.75 -13.13
CA ARG A 90 6.61 -4.75 -12.08
C ARG A 90 6.43 -5.30 -10.69
N GLY A 91 5.33 -6.01 -10.44
CA GLY A 91 5.04 -6.63 -9.16
C GLY A 91 6.14 -7.60 -8.73
N ARG A 92 6.57 -8.49 -9.65
CA ARG A 92 7.72 -9.38 -9.42
C ARG A 92 9.00 -8.60 -9.16
N ALA A 93 9.29 -7.57 -9.95
CA ALA A 93 10.47 -6.71 -9.76
C ALA A 93 10.44 -5.89 -8.46
N ASN A 94 9.26 -5.61 -7.92
CA ASN A 94 9.08 -4.94 -6.62
C ASN A 94 9.08 -5.93 -5.44
N GLY A 95 9.22 -7.23 -5.68
CA GLY A 95 9.24 -8.25 -4.63
C GLY A 95 7.87 -8.49 -4.00
N LEU A 96 6.78 -8.41 -4.77
CA LEU A 96 5.45 -8.70 -4.25
C LEU A 96 5.23 -10.22 -4.15
N ASP A 97 5.04 -10.68 -2.91
CA ASP A 97 4.63 -12.04 -2.61
C ASP A 97 3.14 -12.25 -2.90
N GLY A 98 2.76 -13.44 -3.37
CA GLY A 98 1.36 -13.81 -3.59
C GLY A 98 0.73 -13.24 -4.87
N LEU A 99 1.54 -12.81 -5.84
CA LEU A 99 1.03 -12.48 -7.18
C LEU A 99 0.65 -13.75 -7.94
N GLU A 100 -0.60 -13.80 -8.40
CA GLU A 100 -1.14 -14.91 -9.16
C GLU A 100 -1.84 -14.41 -10.42
N ARG A 101 -1.57 -15.08 -11.54
CA ARG A 101 -2.26 -14.84 -12.82
C ARG A 101 -3.49 -15.73 -12.85
N LEU A 102 -4.67 -15.10 -12.78
CA LEU A 102 -5.95 -15.80 -12.86
C LEU A 102 -6.57 -15.68 -14.26
N GLY A 103 -7.17 -16.78 -14.72
CA GLY A 103 -8.19 -16.78 -15.76
C GLY A 103 -9.57 -16.42 -15.20
N SER A 104 -10.59 -16.34 -16.04
CA SER A 104 -11.94 -15.92 -15.64
C SER A 104 -12.57 -16.90 -14.64
N GLU A 105 -12.28 -18.19 -14.78
CA GLU A 105 -12.67 -19.28 -13.88
C GLU A 105 -12.07 -19.17 -12.46
N GLY A 106 -10.99 -18.40 -12.32
CA GLY A 106 -10.35 -18.12 -11.03
C GLY A 106 -11.00 -16.97 -10.27
N ILE A 107 -11.86 -16.16 -10.90
CA ILE A 107 -12.55 -15.04 -10.27
C ILE A 107 -13.80 -15.58 -9.59
N ARG A 108 -13.81 -15.60 -8.25
CA ARG A 108 -14.91 -16.08 -7.42
C ARG A 108 -15.37 -14.96 -6.48
N GLU A 109 -16.66 -14.96 -6.13
CA GLU A 109 -17.22 -14.09 -5.08
C GLU A 109 -16.85 -14.58 -3.68
#